data_AF-A0A2K3K899-F1
#
_entry.id   AF-A0A2K3K899-F1
#
_cell.length_a   1.000
_cell.length_b   1.000
_cell.length_c   1.000
_cell.angle_alpha   90.00
_cell.angle_beta   90.00
_cell.angle_gamma   90.00
#
_symmetry.space_group_name_H-M   'P 1'
#
loop_
_entity.id
_entity.type
_entity.pdbx_description
1 polymer ?
#
loop_
_entity_poly.entity_id
_entity_poly.type
_entity_poly.pdbx_seq_one_letter_code
_entity_poly.pdbx_strand_id
1 'polypeptide(L)' 'MVCEEESPSTTQLLNISSAHSSSSFRELDDAFLQTQTRIWLGEVLQIRLDEQLIISELLADGELLVDFGRT' A
#
# COMPACT_ATOMS: atom_id res chain seq x y z
N MET A 1 -49.07 9.17 -10.59
CA MET A 1 -47.80 9.60 -9.99
C MET A 1 -46.91 9.99 -11.16
N VAL A 2 -46.77 11.29 -11.41
CA VAL A 2 -45.83 11.79 -12.41
C VAL A 2 -44.51 11.98 -11.68
N CYS A 3 -43.49 11.26 -12.10
CA CYS A 3 -42.10 11.58 -11.79
C CYS A 3 -41.39 11.59 -13.13
N GLU A 4 -41.26 12.78 -13.71
CA GLU A 4 -40.26 13.07 -14.73
C GLU A 4 -38.92 13.17 -13.99
N GLU A 5 -37.97 12.27 -14.30
CA GLU A 5 -36.59 12.44 -13.88
C GLU A 5 -35.69 12.35 -15.11
N GLU A 6 -35.02 13.47 -15.34
CA GLU A 6 -33.99 13.75 -16.34
C GLU A 6 -32.88 12.69 -16.31
N SER A 7 -32.65 12.02 -17.44
CA SER A 7 -31.56 11.05 -17.56
C SER A 7 -30.21 11.76 -17.64
N PRO A 8 -29.26 11.52 -16.70
CA PRO A 8 -27.92 12.05 -16.86
C PRO A 8 -27.22 11.30 -18.00
N SER A 9 -26.84 12.05 -19.03
CA SER A 9 -26.18 11.56 -20.23
C SER A 9 -24.90 10.78 -19.89
N THR A 10 -24.87 9.53 -20.34
CA THR A 10 -23.84 8.48 -20.16
C THR A 10 -22.42 8.91 -20.58
N THR A 11 -22.27 10.07 -21.23
CA THR A 11 -21.00 10.59 -21.73
C THR A 11 -20.09 11.15 -20.63
N GLN A 12 -20.63 11.59 -19.48
CA GLN A 12 -19.80 12.11 -18.39
C GLN A 12 -19.11 11.01 -17.56
N LEU A 13 -19.66 9.79 -17.52
CA LEU A 13 -19.06 8.67 -16.78
C LEU A 13 -17.74 8.17 -17.41
N LEU A 14 -17.62 8.28 -18.74
CA LEU A 14 -16.41 7.84 -19.44
C LEU A 14 -15.22 8.77 -19.19
N ASN A 15 -15.46 10.06 -18.93
CA ASN A 15 -14.40 11.02 -18.62
C ASN A 15 -13.80 10.83 -17.21
N ILE A 16 -14.61 10.35 -16.26
CA ILE A 16 -14.14 10.03 -14.90
C ILE A 16 -13.27 8.76 -14.92
N SER A 17 -13.55 7.83 -15.83
CA SER A 17 -12.84 6.56 -15.96
C SER A 17 -11.37 6.75 -16.40
N SER A 18 -11.09 7.74 -17.26
CA SER A 18 -9.71 8.10 -17.65
C SER A 18 -8.97 8.91 -16.59
N ALA A 19 -9.67 9.66 -15.73
CA ALA A 19 -9.05 10.38 -14.62
C ALA A 19 -8.71 9.46 -13.42
N HIS A 20 -9.30 8.26 -13.37
CA HIS A 20 -9.14 7.30 -12.27
C HIS A 20 -8.11 6.18 -12.57
N SER A 21 -7.15 6.47 -13.46
CA SER A 21 -6.05 5.54 -13.78
C SER A 21 -4.67 6.05 -13.36
N SER A 22 -4.54 7.34 -13.00
CA SER A 22 -3.37 7.87 -12.33
C SER A 22 -3.68 7.98 -10.84
N SER A 23 -3.74 6.85 -10.12
CA SER A 23 -3.79 6.86 -8.66
C SER A 23 -2.44 7.34 -8.11
N SER A 24 -2.16 8.63 -8.22
CA SER A 24 -1.02 9.31 -7.58
C SER A 24 -1.17 9.35 -6.05
N PHE A 25 -2.33 8.96 -5.52
CA PHE A 25 -2.55 8.87 -4.09
C PHE A 25 -2.00 7.52 -3.60
N ARG A 26 -0.80 7.60 -2.99
CA ARG A 26 -0.09 6.52 -2.28
C ARG A 26 0.73 5.55 -3.14
N GLU A 27 1.34 6.01 -4.22
CA GLU A 27 2.54 5.31 -4.69
C GLU A 27 3.64 5.63 -3.66
N LEU A 28 3.76 4.76 -2.65
CA LEU A 28 4.83 4.86 -1.66
C LEU A 28 6.11 4.40 -2.35
N ASP A 29 7.13 5.26 -2.35
CA ASP A 29 8.43 4.92 -2.89
C ASP A 29 9.01 3.70 -2.15
N ASP A 30 9.68 2.80 -2.88
CA ASP A 30 10.24 1.57 -2.32
C ASP A 30 11.22 1.84 -1.18
N ALA A 31 11.99 2.94 -1.24
CA ALA A 31 12.90 3.33 -0.17
C ALA A 31 12.14 3.77 1.09
N PHE A 32 11.00 4.45 0.91
CA PHE A 32 10.12 4.80 2.02
C PHE A 32 9.52 3.54 2.66
N LEU A 33 8.97 2.63 1.86
CA LEU A 33 8.37 1.40 2.37
C LEU A 33 9.40 0.55 3.11
N GLN A 34 10.59 0.39 2.54
CA GLN A 34 11.71 -0.30 3.18
C GLN A 34 12.10 0.34 4.52
N THR A 35 12.17 1.66 4.59
CA THR A 35 12.49 2.39 5.83
C THR A 35 11.40 2.18 6.88
N GLN A 36 10.13 2.34 6.52
CA GLN A 36 9.02 2.19 7.45
C GLN A 36 8.88 0.75 7.96
N THR A 37 9.04 -0.24 7.09
CA THR A 37 9.02 -1.64 7.51
C THR A 37 10.20 -1.96 8.42
N ARG A 38 11.40 -1.42 8.18
CA ARG A 38 12.56 -1.59 9.06
C ARG A 38 12.28 -1.07 10.47
N ILE A 39 11.77 0.15 10.58
CA ILE A 39 11.45 0.78 11.87
C ILE A 39 10.42 -0.07 12.61
N TRP A 40 9.30 -0.37 11.95
CA TRP A 40 8.23 -1.17 12.52
C TRP A 40 8.73 -2.54 13.02
N LEU A 41 9.53 -3.23 12.20
CA LEU A 41 10.03 -4.56 12.53
C LEU A 41 11.03 -4.53 13.70
N GLY A 42 11.91 -3.53 13.75
CA GLY A 42 12.82 -3.33 14.87
C GLY A 42 12.10 -3.06 16.18
N GLU A 43 11.02 -2.27 16.15
CA GLU A 43 10.17 -2.00 17.32
C GLU A 43 9.41 -3.25 17.77
N VAL A 44 8.75 -3.94 16.84
CA VAL A 44 7.91 -5.10 17.14
C VAL A 44 8.71 -6.27 17.68
N LEU A 45 9.84 -6.57 17.05
CA LEU A 45 10.71 -7.68 17.47
C LEU A 45 11.71 -7.29 18.56
N GLN A 46 11.74 -6.01 18.96
CA GLN A 46 12.71 -5.47 19.92
C GLN A 46 14.17 -5.73 19.50
N ILE A 47 14.44 -5.66 18.19
CA ILE A 47 15.76 -5.86 17.58
C ILE A 47 16.25 -4.60 16.87
N ARG A 48 17.56 -4.50 16.62
CA ARG A 48 18.13 -3.46 15.76
C ARG A 48 18.42 -4.04 14.38
N LEU A 49 17.87 -3.41 13.35
CA LEU A 49 18.11 -3.77 11.94
C LEU A 49 19.05 -2.74 11.32
N ASP A 50 20.06 -3.21 10.60
CA ASP A 50 21.04 -2.35 9.94
C ASP A 50 20.40 -1.52 8.82
N GLU A 51 20.86 -0.28 8.63
CA GLU A 51 20.33 0.60 7.60
C GLU A 51 20.67 0.18 6.16
N GLN A 52 21.74 -0.59 5.99
CA GLN A 52 22.17 -1.16 4.71
C GLN A 52 21.42 -2.44 4.37
N LEU A 53 20.68 -3.00 5.33
CA LEU A 53 19.93 -4.24 5.14
C LEU A 53 18.68 -3.98 4.29
N ILE A 54 18.57 -4.77 3.21
CA ILE A 54 17.43 -4.76 2.29
C ILE A 54 16.29 -5.59 2.89
N ILE A 55 15.24 -4.91 3.38
CA ILE A 55 14.16 -5.57 4.14
C ILE A 55 13.43 -6.63 3.33
N SER A 56 13.22 -6.41 2.03
CA SER A 56 12.58 -7.40 1.17
C SER A 56 13.38 -8.70 1.07
N GLU A 57 14.73 -8.63 1.11
CA GLU A 57 15.59 -9.82 1.12
C GLU A 57 15.55 -10.53 2.48
N LEU A 58 15.58 -9.76 3.58
CA LEU A 58 15.44 -10.33 4.94
C LEU A 58 14.10 -11.05 5.13
N LEU A 59 13.02 -10.53 4.55
CA LEU A 59 11.69 -11.12 4.66
C LEU A 59 11.42 -12.22 3.64
N ALA A 60 12.32 -12.45 2.67
CA ALA A 60 12.08 -13.33 1.54
C ALA A 60 11.97 -14.81 1.95
N ASP A 61 12.72 -15.24 2.97
CA ASP A 61 12.65 -16.61 3.49
C ASP A 61 11.42 -16.86 4.39
N GLY A 62 10.81 -15.78 4.92
CA GLY A 62 9.64 -15.83 5.77
C GLY A 62 9.86 -16.33 7.20
N GLU A 63 11.08 -16.75 7.57
CA GLU A 63 11.37 -17.26 8.92
C GLU A 63 11.07 -16.19 9.98
N LEU A 64 11.50 -14.96 9.70
CA LEU A 64 11.29 -13.83 10.60
C LEU A 64 9.80 -13.44 10.74
N LEU A 65 8.97 -13.71 9.72
CA LEU A 65 7.52 -13.53 9.79
C LEU A 65 6.83 -14.65 10.60
N VAL A 66 7.35 -15.87 10.53
CA VAL A 66 6.86 -17.00 11.32
C VAL A 66 7.17 -16.82 12.80
N ASP A 67 8.39 -16.37 13.12
CA ASP A 67 8.78 -16.07 14.51
C ASP A 67 7.92 -14.96 15.11
N PHE A 68 7.59 -13.93 14.33
CA PHE A 68 6.63 -12.90 14.75
C PHE A 68 5.24 -13.48 15.07
N GLY A 69 4.73 -14.41 14.27
CA GLY A 69 3.41 -15.02 14.50
C GLY A 69 3.32 -15.90 15.75
N ARG A 70 4.45 -16.20 16.41
CA ARG A 70 4.53 -17.04 17.60
C ARG A 70 4.69 -16.25 18.91
N THR A 71 5.02 -14.96 18.81
CA THR A 71 5.12 -14.03 19.95
C THR A 71 3.79 -13.35 20.23
#